data_AF-A0A353WTS1-F1
#
_entry.id   AF-A0A353WTS1-F1
#
_cell.length_a   1.000
_cell.length_b   1.000
_cell.length_c   1.000
_cell.angle_alpha   90.00
_cell.angle_beta   90.00
_cell.angle_gamma   90.00
#
_symmetry.space_group_name_H-M   'P 1'
#
loop_
_entity.id
_entity.type
_entity.pdbx_description
1 polymer ?
#
loop_
_entity_poly.entity_id
_entity_poly.type
_entity_poly.pdbx_seq_one_letter_code
_entity_poly.pdbx_strand_id
1 'polypeptide(L)'
;MSGCFKTQIINGLKLKLKDEKFINKSRLLLNAFSRVRQLPFEAVVLFIIEKSTSSLSVSLISFFAESRLAPTKSSFSQARAFLCFKVFKRLNLWILSQFYSQWKYKKWKGFRVLSVDGSTLRLPDHPTLQEKFSRHAFGAKKSVERWMSRISFLYDVLNGVVIDAQMESFDTSEAN
;
A
#
# COMPACT_ATOMS: atom_id res chain seq x y z
N MET A 1 -8.33 -22.57 -13.57
CA MET A 1 -8.21 -22.55 -12.08
C MET A 1 -8.06 -21.14 -11.47
N SER A 2 -7.83 -20.07 -12.23
CA SER A 2 -7.48 -18.73 -11.66
C SER A 2 -8.66 -17.85 -11.20
N GLY A 3 -9.89 -18.10 -11.67
CA GLY A 3 -11.05 -17.24 -11.39
C GLY A 3 -11.59 -17.35 -9.96
N CYS A 4 -11.80 -18.57 -9.46
CA CYS A 4 -12.37 -18.82 -8.13
C CYS A 4 -11.50 -18.25 -6.99
N PHE A 5 -10.18 -18.40 -7.11
CA PHE A 5 -9.20 -17.87 -6.15
C PHE A 5 -9.27 -16.34 -6.01
N LYS A 6 -9.26 -15.62 -7.14
CA LYS A 6 -9.33 -14.16 -7.13
C LYS A 6 -10.61 -13.69 -6.46
N THR A 7 -11.74 -14.30 -6.79
CA THR A 7 -13.05 -13.97 -6.20
C THR A 7 -13.06 -14.21 -4.69
N GLN A 8 -12.52 -15.33 -4.20
CA GLN A 8 -12.46 -15.62 -2.77
C GLN A 8 -11.61 -14.62 -2.00
N ILE A 9 -10.41 -14.29 -2.49
CA ILE A 9 -9.56 -13.26 -1.85
C ILE A 9 -10.25 -11.90 -1.87
N ILE A 10 -10.86 -11.50 -2.98
CA ILE A 10 -11.56 -10.21 -3.08
C ILE A 10 -12.71 -10.15 -2.08
N ASN A 11 -13.51 -11.22 -1.96
CA ASN A 11 -14.61 -11.27 -0.99
C ASN A 11 -14.08 -11.23 0.45
N GLY A 12 -13.03 -11.99 0.76
CA GLY A 12 -12.39 -11.93 2.07
C GLY A 12 -11.79 -10.56 2.38
N LEU A 13 -11.24 -9.87 1.38
CA LEU A 13 -10.72 -8.51 1.51
C LEU A 13 -11.83 -7.53 1.85
N LYS A 14 -12.97 -7.57 1.14
CA LYS A 14 -14.14 -6.73 1.44
C LYS A 14 -14.64 -6.95 2.87
N LEU A 15 -14.72 -8.20 3.32
CA LEU A 15 -15.07 -8.52 4.71
C LEU A 15 -14.02 -7.97 5.68
N LYS A 16 -12.73 -8.12 5.37
CA LYS A 16 -11.64 -7.65 6.24
C LYS A 16 -11.60 -6.12 6.37
N LEU A 17 -11.96 -5.39 5.32
CA LEU A 17 -12.04 -3.93 5.34
C LEU A 17 -13.26 -3.40 6.12
N LYS A 18 -14.24 -4.26 6.40
CA LYS A 18 -15.40 -3.95 7.25
C LYS A 18 -15.25 -4.42 8.71
N ASP A 19 -14.19 -5.18 9.02
CA ASP A 19 -13.89 -5.67 10.37
C ASP A 19 -13.48 -4.51 11.30
N GLU A 20 -14.29 -4.23 12.32
CA GLU A 20 -14.05 -3.13 13.26
C GLU A 20 -12.68 -3.22 13.94
N LYS A 21 -12.25 -4.43 14.31
CA LYS A 21 -10.93 -4.64 14.93
C LYS A 21 -9.80 -4.26 13.98
N PHE A 22 -9.97 -4.50 12.68
CA PHE A 22 -9.01 -4.13 11.66
C PHE A 22 -8.98 -2.62 11.41
N ILE A 23 -10.16 -1.98 11.33
CA ILE A 23 -10.32 -0.53 11.18
C ILE A 23 -9.66 0.19 12.36
N ASN A 24 -9.95 -0.24 13.59
CA ASN A 24 -9.42 0.36 14.81
C ASN A 24 -7.89 0.33 14.88
N LYS A 25 -7.25 -0.74 14.38
CA LYS A 25 -5.78 -0.84 14.29
C LYS A 25 -5.17 -0.03 13.14
N SER A 26 -5.99 0.44 12.21
CA SER A 26 -5.57 1.03 10.93
C SER A 26 -5.93 2.51 10.79
N ARG A 27 -6.53 3.11 11.82
CA ARG A 27 -6.80 4.56 11.91
C ARG A 27 -5.80 5.26 12.82
N LEU A 28 -5.57 6.54 12.58
CA LEU A 28 -4.71 7.39 13.40
C LEU A 28 -5.48 8.14 14.50
N LEU A 29 -6.79 8.32 14.35
CA LEU A 29 -7.66 8.95 15.35
C LEU A 29 -8.74 7.99 15.82
N LEU A 30 -9.05 8.02 17.12
CA LEU A 30 -10.08 7.17 17.76
C LEU A 30 -11.49 7.36 17.20
N ASN A 31 -11.81 8.52 16.63
CA ASN A 31 -13.13 8.79 16.06
C ASN A 31 -13.14 8.75 14.53
N ALA A 32 -12.02 8.43 13.89
CA ALA A 32 -11.98 8.27 12.45
C ALA A 32 -12.67 6.96 12.03
N PHE A 33 -13.38 7.03 10.89
CA PHE A 33 -14.08 5.91 10.26
C PHE A 33 -15.12 5.19 11.13
N SER A 34 -15.61 5.82 12.21
CA SER A 34 -16.63 5.23 13.09
C SER A 34 -18.07 5.47 12.64
N ARG A 35 -18.29 6.38 11.67
CA ARG A 35 -19.62 6.73 11.17
C ARG A 35 -19.75 6.34 9.70
N VAL A 36 -20.97 6.00 9.29
CA VAL A 36 -21.33 5.83 7.88
C VAL A 36 -21.27 7.19 7.19
N ARG A 37 -20.29 7.38 6.30
CA ARG A 37 -20.08 8.59 5.48
C ARG A 37 -19.89 8.18 4.02
N GLN A 38 -19.84 9.15 3.12
CA GLN A 38 -19.50 8.92 1.69
C GLN A 38 -18.12 8.28 1.49
N LEU A 39 -17.18 8.50 2.42
CA LEU A 39 -15.83 7.94 2.41
C LEU A 39 -15.61 7.01 3.60
N PRO A 40 -16.22 5.80 3.60
CA PRO A 40 -15.91 4.80 4.62
C PRO A 40 -14.46 4.31 4.47
N PHE A 41 -13.94 3.67 5.51
CA PHE A 41 -12.58 3.12 5.53
C PHE A 41 -12.27 2.25 4.31
N GLU A 42 -13.18 1.32 3.98
CA GLU A 42 -13.07 0.43 2.83
C GLU A 42 -12.87 1.21 1.52
N ALA A 43 -13.69 2.23 1.27
CA ALA A 43 -13.62 3.01 0.03
C ALA A 43 -12.29 3.78 -0.08
N VAL A 44 -11.82 4.38 1.01
CA VAL A 44 -10.53 5.11 1.03
C VAL A 44 -9.38 4.15 0.73
N VAL A 45 -9.38 2.96 1.34
CA VAL A 45 -8.30 1.97 1.14
C VAL A 45 -8.34 1.40 -0.28
N LEU A 46 -9.51 0.99 -0.78
CA LEU A 46 -9.65 0.43 -2.13
C LEU A 46 -9.28 1.45 -3.20
N PHE A 47 -9.67 2.72 -3.03
CA PHE A 47 -9.30 3.78 -3.95
C PHE A 47 -7.78 3.99 -4.03
N ILE A 48 -7.06 3.87 -2.91
CA ILE A 48 -5.59 3.96 -2.91
C ILE A 48 -4.95 2.75 -3.61
N ILE A 49 -5.53 1.55 -3.43
CA ILE A 49 -5.04 0.31 -4.05
C ILE A 49 -5.27 0.28 -5.56
N GLU A 50 -6.40 0.82 -6.03
CA GLU A 50 -6.78 0.85 -7.46
C GLU A 50 -5.67 1.45 -8.34
N LYS A 51 -4.92 2.42 -7.80
CA LYS A 51 -3.81 3.12 -8.47
C LYS A 51 -4.23 3.67 -9.83
N SER A 52 -4.60 4.95 -9.86
CA SER A 52 -4.93 5.63 -11.11
C SER A 52 -3.75 6.42 -11.70
N THR A 53 -3.66 6.46 -13.03
CA THR A 53 -2.74 7.35 -13.78
C THR A 53 -3.40 8.68 -14.14
N SER A 54 -4.70 8.84 -13.90
CA SER A 54 -5.44 10.06 -14.18
C SER A 54 -5.39 11.05 -13.01
N SER A 55 -5.92 12.26 -13.24
CA SER A 55 -6.03 13.25 -12.16
C SER A 55 -6.94 12.75 -11.03
N LEU A 56 -6.64 13.12 -9.78
CA LEU A 56 -7.42 12.69 -8.60
C LEU A 56 -8.93 12.92 -8.76
N SER A 57 -9.35 14.01 -9.39
CA SER A 57 -10.78 14.28 -9.66
C SER A 57 -11.39 13.25 -10.59
N VAL A 58 -10.71 12.92 -11.69
CA VAL A 58 -11.21 11.97 -12.68
C VAL A 58 -11.28 10.57 -12.07
N SER A 59 -10.24 10.18 -11.32
CA SER A 59 -10.23 8.88 -10.62
C SER A 59 -11.36 8.79 -9.59
N LEU A 60 -11.61 9.83 -8.79
CA LEU A 60 -12.70 9.84 -7.81
C LEU A 60 -14.08 9.75 -8.49
N ILE A 61 -14.30 10.48 -9.59
CA ILE A 61 -15.56 10.39 -10.34
C ILE A 61 -15.74 8.97 -10.89
N SER A 62 -14.69 8.38 -11.47
CA SER A 62 -14.73 7.02 -12.01
C SER A 62 -14.97 5.96 -10.95
N PHE A 63 -14.25 6.01 -9.82
CA PHE A 63 -14.37 5.03 -8.74
C PHE A 63 -15.74 5.09 -8.05
N PHE A 64 -16.33 6.29 -7.95
CA PHE A 64 -17.64 6.51 -7.34
C PHE A 64 -18.76 6.66 -8.37
N ALA A 65 -18.60 6.15 -9.61
CA ALA A 65 -19.57 6.33 -10.68
C ALA A 65 -20.97 5.75 -10.37
N GLU A 66 -21.03 4.68 -9.56
CA GLU A 66 -22.29 4.07 -9.10
C GLU A 66 -22.89 4.76 -7.86
N SER A 67 -22.18 5.70 -7.25
CA SER A 67 -22.64 6.45 -6.08
C SER A 67 -23.41 7.70 -6.51
N ARG A 68 -24.37 8.14 -5.68
CA ARG A 68 -25.16 9.35 -5.95
C ARG A 68 -24.32 10.62 -6.13
N LEU A 69 -23.16 10.68 -5.47
CA LEU A 69 -22.23 11.82 -5.56
C LEU A 69 -20.80 11.34 -5.34
N ALA A 70 -19.87 11.81 -6.18
CA ALA A 70 -18.45 11.60 -6.00
C ALA A 70 -17.88 12.57 -4.94
N PRO A 71 -16.98 12.11 -4.05
CA PRO A 71 -16.33 12.96 -3.07
C PRO A 71 -15.35 13.96 -3.74
N THR A 72 -15.14 15.10 -3.09
CA THR A 72 -14.17 16.11 -3.54
C THR A 72 -12.73 15.69 -3.23
N LYS A 73 -11.76 16.31 -3.91
CA LYS A 73 -10.31 16.12 -3.63
C LYS A 73 -9.96 16.44 -2.17
N SER A 74 -10.61 17.46 -1.60
CA SER A 74 -10.39 17.89 -0.21
C SER A 74 -10.95 16.89 0.80
N SER A 75 -12.18 16.40 0.59
CA SER A 75 -12.77 15.41 1.49
C SER A 75 -11.99 14.10 1.48
N PHE A 76 -11.51 13.68 0.30
CA PHE A 76 -10.62 12.52 0.20
C PHE A 76 -9.29 12.75 0.92
N SER A 77 -8.65 13.91 0.74
CA SER A 77 -7.38 14.21 1.39
C SER A 77 -7.49 14.23 2.92
N GLN A 78 -8.59 14.78 3.45
CA GLN A 78 -8.89 14.76 4.88
C GLN A 78 -9.13 13.34 5.40
N ALA A 79 -9.92 12.53 4.69
CA ALA A 79 -10.16 11.13 5.08
C ALA A 79 -8.87 10.31 5.07
N ARG A 80 -8.03 10.48 4.04
CA ARG A 80 -6.73 9.81 3.92
C ARG A 80 -5.78 10.19 5.05
N ALA A 81 -5.82 11.43 5.53
CA ALA A 81 -4.96 11.89 6.64
C ALA A 81 -5.23 11.11 7.95
N PHE A 82 -6.39 10.48 8.10
CA PHE A 82 -6.70 9.64 9.26
C PHE A 82 -6.30 8.17 9.09
N LEU A 83 -5.80 7.78 7.91
CA LEU A 83 -5.41 6.41 7.60
C LEU A 83 -3.97 6.13 8.02
N CYS A 84 -3.75 5.09 8.82
CA CYS A 84 -2.41 4.63 9.17
C CYS A 84 -1.82 3.82 8.01
N PHE A 85 -0.65 4.20 7.50
CA PHE A 85 0.02 3.48 6.39
C PHE A 85 0.22 1.97 6.66
N LYS A 86 0.33 1.56 7.94
CA LYS A 86 0.44 0.15 8.34
C LYS A 86 -0.75 -0.70 7.89
N VAL A 87 -1.87 -0.09 7.49
CA VAL A 87 -3.00 -0.81 6.85
C VAL A 87 -2.54 -1.66 5.68
N PHE A 88 -1.69 -1.13 4.78
CA PHE A 88 -1.26 -1.85 3.58
C PHE A 88 -0.33 -3.01 3.92
N LYS A 89 0.54 -2.84 4.92
CA LYS A 89 1.37 -3.94 5.44
C LYS A 89 0.50 -5.06 6.02
N ARG A 90 -0.51 -4.70 6.83
CA ARG A 90 -1.43 -5.69 7.43
C ARG A 90 -2.29 -6.39 6.39
N LEU A 91 -2.76 -5.68 5.37
CA LEU A 91 -3.48 -6.28 4.24
C LEU A 91 -2.60 -7.26 3.49
N ASN A 92 -1.36 -6.89 3.17
CA ASN A 92 -0.43 -7.80 2.49
C ASN A 92 -0.21 -9.08 3.29
N LEU A 93 0.08 -8.96 4.60
CA LEU A 93 0.24 -10.12 5.48
C LEU A 93 -1.01 -10.99 5.55
N TRP A 94 -2.19 -10.38 5.62
CA TRP A 94 -3.45 -11.12 5.58
C TRP A 94 -3.63 -11.86 4.24
N ILE A 95 -3.40 -11.20 3.11
CA ILE A 95 -3.48 -11.83 1.76
C ILE A 95 -2.51 -13.01 1.67
N LEU A 96 -1.26 -12.83 2.08
CA LEU A 96 -0.25 -13.90 2.09
C LEU A 96 -0.68 -15.08 2.96
N SER A 97 -1.26 -14.81 4.14
CA SER A 97 -1.78 -15.86 5.01
C SER A 97 -2.88 -16.67 4.33
N GLN A 98 -3.80 -16.03 3.60
CA GLN A 98 -4.85 -16.72 2.86
C GLN A 98 -4.25 -17.53 1.69
N PHE A 99 -3.32 -16.92 0.95
CA PHE A 99 -2.66 -17.57 -0.18
C PHE A 99 -1.93 -18.86 0.23
N TYR A 100 -1.09 -18.80 1.28
CA TYR A 100 -0.26 -19.94 1.68
C TYR A 100 -0.98 -20.98 2.56
N SER A 101 -2.10 -20.65 3.21
CA SER A 101 -2.84 -21.60 4.05
C SER A 101 -3.88 -22.41 3.27
N GLN A 102 -4.51 -21.81 2.26
CA GLN A 102 -5.65 -22.42 1.58
C GLN A 102 -5.28 -23.14 0.27
N TRP A 103 -4.08 -22.92 -0.27
CA TRP A 103 -3.78 -23.31 -1.64
C TRP A 103 -2.42 -23.98 -1.82
N LYS A 104 -2.38 -24.90 -2.79
CA LYS A 104 -1.13 -25.42 -3.33
C LYS A 104 -0.47 -24.32 -4.16
N TYR A 105 0.71 -23.87 -3.73
CA TYR A 105 1.53 -22.91 -4.43
C TYR A 105 2.68 -23.61 -5.15
N LYS A 106 3.21 -22.97 -6.21
CA LYS A 106 4.29 -23.51 -7.02
C LYS A 106 5.59 -23.56 -6.22
N LYS A 107 6.32 -24.65 -6.41
CA LYS A 107 7.63 -24.91 -5.82
C LYS A 107 8.57 -25.43 -6.91
N TRP A 108 9.85 -25.11 -6.83
CA TRP A 108 10.87 -25.70 -7.67
C TRP A 108 11.59 -26.80 -6.89
N LYS A 109 11.50 -28.05 -7.34
CA LYS A 109 12.08 -29.22 -6.66
C LYS A 109 11.73 -29.32 -5.16
N GLY A 110 10.51 -28.92 -4.79
CA GLY A 110 10.07 -28.92 -3.39
C GLY A 110 10.44 -27.67 -2.57
N PHE A 111 11.23 -26.75 -3.14
CA PHE A 111 11.63 -25.50 -2.50
C PHE A 111 10.83 -24.30 -3.00
N ARG A 112 10.67 -23.30 -2.14
CA ARG A 112 10.20 -21.98 -2.55
C ARG A 112 11.39 -21.22 -3.15
N VAL A 113 11.19 -20.61 -4.31
CA VAL A 113 12.20 -19.77 -4.94
C VAL A 113 11.85 -18.32 -4.63
N LEU A 114 12.77 -17.64 -3.94
CA LEU A 114 12.61 -16.26 -3.52
C LEU A 114 13.65 -15.40 -4.21
N SER A 115 13.28 -14.17 -4.54
CA SER A 115 14.21 -13.14 -5.01
C SER A 115 14.09 -11.90 -4.15
N VAL A 116 15.21 -11.22 -3.95
CA VAL A 116 15.26 -9.88 -3.39
C VAL A 116 15.64 -8.92 -4.50
N ASP A 117 14.90 -7.83 -4.64
CA ASP A 117 15.24 -6.74 -5.55
C ASP A 117 14.97 -5.38 -4.90
N GLY A 118 15.80 -4.41 -5.25
CA GLY A 118 15.83 -3.09 -4.64
C GLY A 118 15.56 -1.97 -5.64
N SER A 119 14.99 -0.87 -5.15
CA SER A 119 14.82 0.36 -5.93
C SER A 119 15.10 1.59 -5.09
N THR A 120 15.28 2.73 -5.74
CA THR A 120 15.50 4.03 -5.10
C THR A 120 14.32 4.94 -5.37
N LEU A 121 13.77 5.54 -4.33
CA LEU A 121 12.62 6.44 -4.44
C LEU A 121 13.01 7.85 -4.04
N ARG A 122 12.58 8.81 -4.85
CA ARG A 122 12.57 10.22 -4.47
C ARG A 122 11.31 10.49 -3.64
N LEU A 123 11.50 11.09 -2.48
CA LEU A 123 10.41 11.45 -1.56
C LEU A 123 9.92 12.89 -1.80
N PRO A 124 8.66 13.20 -1.46
CA PRO A 124 8.17 14.57 -1.46
C PRO A 124 8.96 15.42 -0.47
N ASP A 125 8.99 16.73 -0.66
CA ASP A 125 9.67 17.61 0.28
C ASP A 125 8.76 17.87 1.49
N HIS A 126 9.15 17.32 2.65
CA HIS A 126 8.39 17.47 3.88
C HIS A 126 9.32 17.41 5.10
N PRO A 127 9.20 18.33 6.09
CA PRO A 127 10.12 18.41 7.23
C PRO A 127 10.23 17.12 8.05
N THR A 128 9.14 16.35 8.17
CA THR A 128 9.12 15.09 8.94
C THR A 128 10.06 14.02 8.39
N LEU A 129 10.55 14.16 7.15
CA LEU A 129 11.46 13.17 6.56
C LEU A 129 12.85 13.19 7.18
N GLN A 130 13.26 14.31 7.80
CA GLN A 130 14.57 14.46 8.44
C GLN A 130 14.81 13.48 9.59
N GLU A 131 13.74 12.96 10.19
CA GLU A 131 13.82 11.99 11.29
C GLU A 131 14.35 10.63 10.83
N LYS A 132 14.28 10.32 9.53
CA LYS A 132 14.53 8.98 9.02
C LYS A 132 15.35 8.93 7.72
N PHE A 133 15.13 9.86 6.81
CA PHE A 133 15.71 9.82 5.46
C PHE A 133 16.81 10.86 5.31
N SER A 134 17.67 10.67 4.30
CA SER A 134 18.72 11.64 3.98
C SER A 134 18.44 12.38 2.67
N ARG A 135 19.01 13.58 2.56
CA ARG A 135 19.00 14.39 1.35
C ARG A 135 20.23 14.08 0.51
N HIS A 136 20.02 13.95 -0.78
CA HIS A 136 21.06 13.68 -1.76
C HIS A 136 20.99 14.70 -2.87
N ALA A 137 22.16 15.17 -3.29
CA ALA A 137 22.28 16.21 -4.30
C ALA A 137 22.32 15.61 -5.71
N PHE A 138 21.46 16.12 -6.59
CA PHE A 138 21.32 15.69 -7.99
C PHE A 138 21.54 16.86 -8.95
N GLY A 139 21.84 16.54 -10.21
CA GLY A 139 22.04 17.52 -11.30
C GLY A 139 23.48 17.99 -11.48
N ALA A 140 23.72 18.74 -12.56
CA ALA A 140 25.03 19.35 -12.81
C ALA A 140 25.42 20.25 -11.64
N LYS A 141 26.62 20.04 -11.09
CA LYS A 141 27.15 20.73 -9.89
C LYS A 141 26.39 20.45 -8.58
N LYS A 142 25.60 19.37 -8.47
CA LYS A 142 24.90 19.00 -7.22
C LYS A 142 23.96 20.12 -6.69
N SER A 143 23.29 20.83 -7.59
CA SER A 143 22.54 22.04 -7.25
C SER A 143 21.17 21.80 -6.60
N VAL A 144 20.64 20.57 -6.64
CA VAL A 144 19.29 20.27 -6.11
C VAL A 144 19.33 19.08 -5.16
N GLU A 145 19.05 19.34 -3.90
CA GLU A 145 18.89 18.30 -2.88
C GLU A 145 17.48 17.73 -2.85
N ARG A 146 17.39 16.40 -2.81
CA ARG A 146 16.12 15.66 -2.71
C ARG A 146 16.20 14.65 -1.59
N TRP A 147 15.11 14.50 -0.85
CA TRP A 147 14.96 13.37 0.07
C TRP A 147 14.92 12.07 -0.72
N MET A 148 15.76 11.12 -0.34
CA MET A 148 15.87 9.83 -0.99
C MET A 148 15.65 8.69 -0.01
N SER A 149 15.16 7.59 -0.54
CA SER A 149 15.04 6.34 0.18
C SER A 149 15.42 5.17 -0.72
N ARG A 150 15.79 4.07 -0.09
CA ARG A 150 15.90 2.76 -0.74
C ARG A 150 14.75 1.88 -0.28
N ILE A 151 14.18 1.14 -1.21
CA ILE A 151 13.16 0.12 -0.93
C ILE A 151 13.70 -1.23 -1.42
N SER A 152 13.50 -2.28 -0.64
CA SER A 152 13.84 -3.66 -0.99
C SER A 152 12.62 -4.54 -0.82
N PHE A 153 12.42 -5.44 -1.77
CA PHE A 153 11.26 -6.30 -1.85
C PHE A 153 11.69 -7.76 -1.89
N LEU A 154 11.03 -8.60 -1.07
CA LEU A 154 11.16 -10.05 -1.12
C LEU A 154 9.98 -10.63 -1.90
N TYR A 155 10.25 -11.28 -3.03
CA TYR A 155 9.25 -11.86 -3.92
C TYR A 155 9.29 -13.38 -3.90
N ASP A 156 8.11 -14.02 -3.93
CA ASP A 156 7.98 -15.39 -4.43
C ASP A 156 7.76 -15.32 -5.94
N VAL A 157 8.84 -15.55 -6.69
CA VAL A 157 8.86 -15.35 -8.15
C VAL A 157 8.01 -16.36 -8.91
N LEU A 158 7.81 -17.56 -8.36
CA LEU A 158 7.00 -18.60 -9.02
C LEU A 158 5.51 -18.33 -8.85
N ASN A 159 5.14 -17.71 -7.73
CA ASN A 159 3.75 -17.44 -7.37
C ASN A 159 3.32 -15.99 -7.60
N GLY A 160 4.25 -15.08 -7.91
CA GLY A 160 3.98 -13.69 -8.26
C GLY A 160 3.45 -12.87 -7.08
N VAL A 161 3.93 -13.15 -5.86
CA VAL A 161 3.49 -12.45 -4.64
C VAL A 161 4.65 -11.78 -3.93
N VAL A 162 4.40 -10.57 -3.41
CA VAL A 162 5.35 -9.84 -2.56
C VAL A 162 5.21 -10.33 -1.13
N ILE A 163 6.23 -11.01 -0.62
CA ILE A 163 6.24 -11.53 0.75
C ILE A 163 6.46 -10.37 1.74
N ASP A 164 7.45 -9.54 1.48
CA ASP A 164 7.76 -8.39 2.32
C ASP A 164 8.35 -7.23 1.52
N ALA A 165 8.25 -6.02 2.08
CA ALA A 165 8.86 -4.82 1.55
C ALA A 165 9.36 -3.93 2.70
N GLN A 166 10.64 -3.56 2.64
CA GLN A 166 11.28 -2.69 3.62
C GLN A 166 11.78 -1.42 2.92
N MET A 167 11.67 -0.29 3.62
CA MET A 167 12.04 1.02 3.10
C MET A 167 12.88 1.74 4.15
N GLU A 168 14.07 2.16 3.74
CA GLU A 168 15.04 2.83 4.59
C GLU A 168 15.65 4.07 3.94
N SER A 169 16.45 4.80 4.73
CA SER A 169 17.29 5.88 4.22
C SER A 169 18.16 5.39 3.04
N PHE A 170 18.43 6.29 2.10
CA PHE A 170 19.24 5.96 0.91
C PHE A 170 20.67 5.50 1.27
N ASP A 171 21.19 5.98 2.40
CA ASP A 171 22.53 5.61 2.89
C ASP A 171 22.59 4.22 3.50
N THR A 172 21.43 3.63 3.81
CA THR A 172 21.34 2.28 4.34
C THR A 172 21.50 1.29 3.18
N SER A 173 22.63 0.60 3.12
CA SER A 173 22.85 -0.54 2.22
C SER A 173 22.52 -1.85 2.92
N GLU A 174 22.26 -2.91 2.14
CA GLU A 174 22.39 -4.28 2.64
C GLU A 174 23.80 -4.38 3.23
N ALA A 175 23.89 -4.51 4.55
CA ALA A 175 25.15 -4.76 5.20
C ALA A 175 25.61 -6.15 4.78
N ASN A 176 26.82 -6.25 4.22
CA ASN A 176 27.52 -7.53 4.08
C ASN A 176 27.77 -8.13 5.47
#